data_AF-A0A942PSH5-F1
#
_entry.id   AF-A0A942PSH5-F1
#
_cell.length_a   1.000
_cell.length_b   1.000
_cell.length_c   1.000
_cell.angle_alpha   90.00
_cell.angle_beta   90.00
_cell.angle_gamma   90.00
#
_symmetry.space_group_name_H-M   'P 1'
#
loop_
_entity.id
_entity.type
_entity.pdbx_description
1 polymer ?
#
loop_
_entity_poly.entity_id
_entity_poly.type
_entity_poly.pdbx_seq_one_letter_code
_entity_poly.pdbx_strand_id
1 'polypeptide(L)' 'MKLPDAVIAATALSWGATLLTNDSRLGLVPGLKTQTLALK' A
#
# COMPACT_ATOMS: atom_id res chain seq x y z
N MET A 1 -5.62 -3.68 9.79
CA MET A 1 -4.31 -3.25 9.25
C MET A 1 -3.31 -3.28 10.40
N LYS A 2 -2.11 -3.85 10.21
CA LYS A 2 -1.10 -3.86 11.27
C LYS A 2 -0.35 -2.52 11.29
N LEU A 3 0.34 -2.20 12.39
CA LEU A 3 1.10 -0.94 12.50
C LEU A 3 2.13 -0.74 11.36
N PRO A 4 2.90 -1.77 10.93
CA PRO A 4 3.84 -1.60 9.82
C PRO A 4 3.14 -1.25 8.49
N ASP A 5 2.03 -1.92 8.18
CA ASP A 5 1.23 -1.67 6.98
C ASP A 5 0.75 -0.21 6.93
N ALA A 6 0.34 0.33 8.10
CA ALA A 6 -0.10 1.71 8.24
C ALA A 6 1.02 2.71 7.92
N VAL A 7 2.23 2.46 8.43
CA VAL A 7 3.40 3.33 8.20
C VAL A 7 3.80 3.32 6.72
N ILE A 8 3.80 2.13 6.09
CA ILE A 8 4.13 1.98 4.67
C ILE A 8 3.09 2.69 3.79
N ALA A 9 1.80 2.48 4.05
CA ALA A 9 0.71 3.13 3.33
C ALA A 9 0.77 4.65 3.47
N ALA A 10 0.98 5.16 4.70
CA ALA A 10 1.12 6.60 4.95
C ALA A 10 2.34 7.20 4.23
N THR A 11 3.45 6.48 4.18
CA THR A 11 4.67 6.92 3.48
C THR A 11 4.42 7.02 1.98
N ALA A 12 3.85 5.97 1.37
CA ALA A 12 3.54 5.97 -0.06
C ALA A 12 2.53 7.07 -0.43
N LEU A 13 1.52 7.29 0.42
CA LEU A 13 0.53 8.34 0.25
C LEU A 13 1.15 9.75 0.34
N SER A 14 2.01 9.98 1.33
CA SER A 14 2.74 11.25 1.52
C SER A 14 3.61 11.61 0.32
N TRP A 15 4.21 10.60 -0.32
CA TRP A 15 5.08 10.80 -1.48
C TRP A 15 4.34 10.76 -2.82
N GLY A 16 3.03 10.49 -2.83
CA GLY A 16 2.26 10.26 -4.06
C GLY A 16 2.74 9.06 -4.87
N ALA A 17 3.42 8.11 -4.23
CA ALA A 17 4.00 6.93 -4.85
C ALA A 17 2.96 5.82 -5.07
N THR A 18 3.31 4.83 -5.89
CA THR A 18 2.52 3.61 -6.06
C THR A 18 3.07 2.50 -5.18
N LEU A 19 2.24 1.96 -4.29
CA LEU A 19 2.62 0.87 -3.40
C LEU A 19 2.48 -0.47 -4.11
N LEU A 20 3.61 -1.17 -4.29
CA LEU A 20 3.63 -2.55 -4.77
C LEU A 20 3.35 -3.49 -3.59
N THR A 21 2.29 -4.30 -3.67
CA THR A 21 1.92 -5.22 -2.59
C THR A 21 1.12 -6.41 -3.10
N ASN A 22 1.21 -7.55 -2.41
CA ASN A 22 0.33 -8.70 -2.63
C ASN A 22 -0.87 -8.73 -1.67
N ASP A 23 -0.96 -7.77 -0.73
CA ASP A 23 -2.09 -7.67 0.21
C ASP A 23 -3.19 -6.77 -0.37
N SER A 24 -4.31 -7.38 -0.74
CA SER A 24 -5.47 -6.69 -1.31
C SER A 24 -6.13 -5.68 -0.36
N ARG A 25 -5.92 -5.80 0.95
CA ARG A 25 -6.52 -4.89 1.95
C ARG A 25 -5.91 -3.49 1.90
N LEU A 26 -4.67 -3.36 1.46
CA LEU A 26 -4.01 -2.06 1.28
C LEU A 26 -4.62 -1.26 0.13
N GLY A 27 -5.20 -1.93 -0.87
CA GLY A 27 -5.94 -1.28 -1.95
C GLY A 27 -7.23 -0.57 -1.50
N LEU A 28 -7.68 -0.79 -0.26
CA LEU A 28 -8.86 -0.14 0.31
C LEU A 28 -8.55 1.22 0.96
N VAL A 29 -7.27 1.60 1.08
CA VAL A 29 -6.87 2.87 1.69
C VAL A 29 -7.21 4.03 0.73
N PRO A 30 -8.05 4.99 1.13
CA PRO A 30 -8.46 6.09 0.24
C PRO A 30 -7.27 6.90 -0.29
N GLY A 31 -7.23 7.11 -1.60
CA GLY A 31 -6.18 7.89 -2.26
C GLY A 31 -4.84 7.17 -2.43
N LEU A 32 -4.67 5.97 -1.86
CA LEU A 32 -3.45 5.19 -2.03
C LEU A 32 -3.44 4.50 -3.40
N LYS A 33 -2.44 4.82 -4.23
CA LYS A 33 -2.19 4.08 -5.46
C LYS A 33 -1.54 2.76 -5.11
N THR A 34 -2.13 1.65 -5.54
CA THR A 34 -1.59 0.31 -5.30
C THR A 34 -1.48 -0.45 -6.62
N GLN A 35 -0.49 -1.33 -6.70
CA GLN A 35 -0.35 -2.29 -7.78
C GLN A 35 -0.01 -3.66 -7.20
N THR A 36 -0.70 -4.69 -7.70
CA THR A 36 -0.49 -6.04 -7.22
C THR A 36 0.87 -6.58 -7.64
N LEU A 37 1.61 -7.13 -6.68
CA LEU A 37 2.86 -7.84 -6.93
C LEU A 37 2.63 -9.34 -6.74
N ALA A 38 2.95 -10.14 -7.76
CA ALA A 38 2.96 -11.60 -7.66
C ALA A 38 4.35 -12.06 -7.18
N LEU A 39 4.42 -12.64 -5.97
CA LEU A 39 5.63 -13.28 -5.48
C LEU A 39 5.69 -14.72 -6.03
N LYS A 40 6.88 -15.16 -6.43
CA LYS A 40 7.15 -16.56 -6.83
C LYS A 40 7.43 -17.43 -5.60
#